data_AF-A0A7V5SJS8-F1
#
_entry.id   AF-A0A7V5SJS8-F1
#
_cell.length_a   1.000
_cell.length_b   1.000
_cell.length_c   1.000
_cell.angle_alpha   90.00
_cell.angle_beta   90.00
_cell.angle_gamma   90.00
#
_symmetry.space_group_name_H-M   'P 1'
#
loop_
_entity.id
_entity.type
_entity.pdbx_description
1 polymer ?
#
loop_
_entity_poly.entity_id
_entity_poly.type
_entity_poly.pdbx_seq_one_letter_code
_entity_poly.pdbx_strand_id
1 'polypeptide(L)'
;MAHPDITSAERPQHSIRQRFPELQRRGRWRALWTAWWLCVRGDEAQGQQGLGLWRGTALWLEEVVHRYYFSQVNALVYFGAAVLLVLLGMRRFLHNTLPEWLLIGGIALEALLLLALVVTLLFAPTESAPSSPSDEELRWLLSDLNELAQSYDGLLQRWDRSLERLQQLESVTTTLEQLAATLRSTPVPSTELIEALRSLTDALHRTHEGMAELVQQLERLNQQQLRELVQREVHRVLEELIAQRLQSDESPRAAPSD
;
A
#
# COMPACT_ATOMS: atom_id res chain seq x y z
N MET A 1 34.73 -34.43 -8.07
CA MET A 1 33.65 -33.44 -8.25
C MET A 1 33.52 -32.69 -6.94
N ALA A 2 33.85 -31.40 -6.97
CA ALA A 2 34.10 -30.57 -5.80
C ALA A 2 32.81 -30.28 -5.03
N HIS A 3 32.76 -30.68 -3.76
CA HIS A 3 31.87 -30.07 -2.76
C HIS A 3 32.32 -28.61 -2.59
N PRO A 4 31.43 -27.61 -2.70
CA PRO A 4 31.82 -26.25 -2.39
C PRO A 4 32.15 -26.17 -0.90
N ASP A 5 33.28 -25.56 -0.60
CA ASP A 5 33.75 -25.27 0.74
C ASP A 5 32.68 -24.47 1.49
N ILE A 6 31.97 -25.15 2.40
CA ILE A 6 31.13 -24.50 3.42
C ILE A 6 32.10 -23.67 4.25
N THR A 7 32.06 -22.36 4.05
CA THR A 7 32.89 -21.40 4.77
C THR A 7 32.66 -21.57 6.28
N SER A 8 33.67 -21.29 7.09
CA SER A 8 33.60 -21.47 8.56
C SER A 8 32.45 -20.69 9.23
N ALA A 9 31.84 -19.72 8.52
CA ALA A 9 30.69 -18.93 8.95
C ALA A 9 29.31 -19.60 8.70
N GLU A 10 29.21 -20.52 7.72
CA GLU A 10 27.94 -21.15 7.33
C GLU A 10 27.58 -22.41 8.15
N ARG A 11 28.58 -23.07 8.75
CA ARG A 11 28.37 -24.23 9.64
C ARG A 11 27.44 -23.96 10.83
N PRO A 12 27.58 -22.84 11.58
CA PRO A 12 26.66 -22.55 12.69
C PRO A 12 25.23 -22.29 12.21
N GLN A 13 25.04 -21.53 11.13
CA GLN A 13 23.72 -21.23 10.56
C GLN A 13 22.95 -22.49 10.15
N HIS A 14 23.62 -23.41 9.44
CA HIS A 14 23.00 -24.64 8.96
C HIS A 14 22.61 -25.59 10.10
N SER A 15 23.38 -25.60 11.19
CA SER A 15 23.08 -26.42 12.38
C SER A 15 21.89 -25.89 13.20
N ILE A 16 21.77 -24.56 13.34
CA ILE A 16 20.66 -23.91 14.04
C ILE A 16 19.35 -24.11 13.27
N ARG A 17 19.40 -24.00 11.94
CA ARG A 17 18.27 -24.23 11.03
C ARG A 17 17.68 -25.64 11.15
N GLN A 18 18.49 -26.65 11.42
CA GLN A 18 18.02 -28.03 11.59
C GLN A 18 17.44 -28.31 12.99
N ARG A 19 18.02 -27.73 14.05
CA ARG A 19 17.57 -27.99 15.43
C ARG A 19 16.41 -27.13 15.91
N PHE A 20 16.21 -25.94 15.36
CA PHE A 20 15.12 -25.06 15.79
C PHE A 20 13.71 -25.70 15.71
N PRO A 21 13.31 -26.42 14.64
CA PRO A 21 12.01 -27.10 14.60
C PRO A 21 11.87 -28.22 15.65
N GLU A 22 12.96 -28.89 16.04
CA GLU A 22 12.95 -29.89 17.12
C GLU A 22 12.78 -29.25 18.50
N LEU A 23 13.43 -28.10 18.73
CA LEU A 23 13.28 -27.31 19.95
C LEU A 23 11.88 -26.72 20.08
N GLN A 24 11.27 -26.29 18.96
CA GLN A 24 9.92 -25.72 18.95
C GLN A 24 8.85 -26.71 19.44
N ARG A 25 9.04 -28.02 19.23
CA ARG A 25 8.15 -29.08 19.76
C ARG A 25 8.16 -29.19 21.29
N ARG A 26 9.22 -28.74 21.97
CA ARG A 26 9.35 -28.75 23.44
C ARG A 26 8.78 -27.50 24.12
N GLY A 27 8.35 -26.50 23.34
CA GLY A 27 7.65 -25.29 23.80
C GLY A 27 8.21 -23.99 23.21
N ARG A 28 7.36 -23.15 22.61
CA ARG A 28 7.73 -21.94 21.82
C ARG A 28 8.71 -20.99 22.53
N TRP A 29 8.44 -20.63 23.78
CA TRP A 29 9.26 -19.67 24.52
C TRP A 29 10.58 -20.24 25.03
N ARG A 30 10.56 -21.49 25.52
CA ARG A 30 11.78 -22.19 25.95
C ARG A 30 12.71 -22.45 24.78
N ALA A 31 12.15 -22.80 23.62
CA ALA A 31 12.88 -22.99 22.38
C ALA A 31 13.64 -21.74 21.94
N LEU A 32 13.00 -20.56 21.99
CA LEU A 32 13.62 -19.28 21.67
C LEU A 32 14.79 -18.96 22.59
N TRP A 33 14.61 -19.14 23.90
CA TRP A 33 15.66 -18.93 24.89
C TRP A 33 16.84 -19.89 24.70
N THR A 34 16.55 -21.18 24.46
CA THR A 34 17.60 -22.18 24.22
C THR A 34 18.33 -21.92 22.91
N ALA A 35 17.63 -21.49 21.86
CA ALA A 35 18.25 -21.15 20.58
C ALA A 35 19.14 -19.92 20.71
N TRP A 36 18.68 -18.88 21.42
CA TRP A 36 19.48 -17.69 21.71
C TRP A 36 20.75 -18.04 22.49
N TRP A 37 20.61 -18.85 23.55
CA TRP A 37 21.75 -19.29 24.35
C TRP A 37 22.74 -20.14 23.56
N LEU A 38 22.24 -21.01 22.66
CA LEU A 38 23.07 -21.81 21.76
C LEU A 38 23.87 -20.92 20.78
N CYS A 39 23.25 -19.88 20.22
CA CYS A 39 23.91 -18.93 19.32
C CYS A 39 25.00 -18.09 20.03
N VAL A 40 24.77 -17.73 21.30
CA VAL A 40 25.68 -16.88 22.08
C VAL A 40 26.87 -17.66 22.63
N ARG A 41 26.64 -18.86 23.18
CA ARG A 41 27.66 -19.63 23.89
C ARG A 41 28.36 -20.68 23.02
N GLY A 42 27.75 -21.06 21.90
CA GLY A 42 28.20 -22.17 21.05
C GLY A 42 27.77 -23.53 21.60
N ASP A 43 27.79 -24.55 20.74
CA ASP A 43 27.50 -25.94 21.12
C ASP A 43 28.80 -26.71 21.30
N GLU A 44 29.16 -27.00 22.56
CA GLU A 44 30.35 -27.79 22.91
C GLU A 44 30.27 -29.22 22.34
N ALA A 45 29.07 -29.77 22.14
CA ALA A 45 28.89 -31.12 21.59
C ALA A 45 29.29 -31.24 20.11
N GLN A 46 29.40 -30.11 19.39
CA GLN A 46 29.75 -30.06 17.96
C GLN A 46 31.06 -29.32 17.68
N GLY A 47 31.79 -28.90 18.73
CA GLY A 47 33.05 -28.16 18.60
C GLY A 47 32.87 -26.75 18.01
N GLN A 48 31.67 -26.18 18.06
CA GLN A 48 31.41 -24.83 17.58
C GLN A 48 31.76 -23.81 18.67
N GLN A 49 32.77 -22.99 18.41
CA GLN A 49 33.10 -21.85 19.28
C GLN A 49 31.99 -20.80 19.18
N GLY A 50 31.50 -20.34 20.33
CA GLY A 50 30.47 -19.30 20.40
C GLY A 50 30.90 -18.03 19.65
N LEU A 51 29.99 -17.48 18.84
CA LEU A 51 30.23 -16.28 18.04
C LEU A 51 30.31 -14.99 18.90
N GLY A 52 30.03 -15.10 20.20
CA GLY A 52 29.96 -14.00 21.16
C GLY A 52 28.57 -13.38 21.24
N LEU A 53 28.32 -12.58 22.29
CA LEU A 53 26.99 -12.02 22.58
C LEU A 53 26.37 -11.27 21.39
N TRP A 54 27.11 -10.32 20.80
CA TRP A 54 26.59 -9.46 19.74
C TRP A 54 26.38 -10.17 18.41
N ARG A 55 27.32 -11.01 17.99
CA ARG A 55 27.22 -11.77 16.73
C ARG A 55 26.23 -12.92 16.85
N GLY A 56 26.16 -13.57 18.02
CA GLY A 56 25.16 -14.61 18.31
C GLY A 56 23.73 -14.07 18.39
N THR A 57 23.53 -12.89 19.00
CA THR A 57 22.21 -12.22 18.98
C THR A 57 21.80 -11.80 17.59
N ALA A 58 22.73 -11.28 16.77
CA ALA A 58 22.45 -10.89 15.39
C ALA A 58 22.03 -12.11 14.55
N LEU A 59 22.79 -13.20 14.64
CA LEU A 59 22.50 -14.46 13.93
C LEU A 59 21.19 -15.11 14.39
N TRP A 60 20.86 -15.00 15.69
CA TRP A 60 19.58 -15.44 16.21
C TRP A 60 18.43 -14.57 15.71
N LEU A 61 18.60 -13.25 15.66
CA LEU A 61 17.58 -12.34 15.16
C LEU A 61 17.30 -12.60 13.66
N GLU A 62 18.36 -12.82 12.89
CA GLU A 62 18.32 -13.10 11.46
C GLU A 62 17.68 -14.47 11.13
N GLU A 63 18.15 -15.57 11.74
CA GLU A 63 17.68 -16.90 11.34
C GLU A 63 16.41 -17.34 12.09
N VAL A 64 16.25 -16.93 13.36
CA VAL A 64 15.15 -17.41 14.21
C VAL A 64 13.99 -16.41 14.24
N VAL A 65 14.26 -15.15 14.56
CA VAL A 65 13.20 -14.15 14.72
C VAL A 65 12.63 -13.73 13.38
N HIS A 66 13.47 -13.35 12.43
CA HIS A 66 12.99 -12.94 11.11
C HIS A 66 12.29 -14.11 10.39
N ARG A 67 12.88 -15.30 10.36
CA ARG A 67 12.29 -16.40 9.59
C ARG A 67 10.97 -16.96 10.14
N TYR A 68 10.85 -17.10 11.47
CA TYR A 68 9.68 -17.76 12.07
C TYR A 68 8.67 -16.79 12.69
N TYR A 69 9.09 -15.58 13.03
CA TYR A 69 8.27 -14.62 13.77
C TYR A 69 8.04 -13.31 13.02
N PHE A 70 8.65 -13.05 11.86
CA PHE A 70 8.43 -11.81 11.10
C PHE A 70 6.96 -11.57 10.76
N SER A 71 6.25 -12.59 10.27
CA SER A 71 4.80 -12.49 9.99
C SER A 71 3.99 -12.16 11.26
N GLN A 72 4.38 -12.72 12.41
CA GLN A 72 3.70 -12.47 13.69
C GLN A 72 4.00 -11.07 14.22
N VAL A 73 5.24 -10.59 14.10
CA VAL A 73 5.64 -9.22 14.47
C VAL A 73 4.90 -8.21 13.59
N ASN A 74 4.85 -8.44 12.28
CA ASN A 74 4.16 -7.56 11.35
C ASN A 74 2.64 -7.52 11.63
N ALA A 75 2.02 -8.68 11.87
CA ALA A 75 0.61 -8.75 12.26
C ALA A 75 0.33 -8.02 13.58
N LEU A 76 1.23 -8.10 14.56
CA LEU A 76 1.10 -7.41 15.85
C LEU A 76 1.17 -5.88 15.68
N VAL A 77 2.04 -5.38 14.81
CA VAL A 77 2.17 -3.95 14.50
C VAL A 77 0.91 -3.44 13.80
N TYR A 78 0.44 -4.11 12.76
CA TYR A 78 -0.80 -3.71 12.08
C TYR A 78 -2.01 -3.77 13.01
N PHE A 79 -2.05 -4.75 13.89
CA PHE A 79 -3.08 -4.82 14.93
C PHE A 79 -3.00 -3.64 15.90
N GLY A 80 -1.79 -3.25 16.34
CA GLY A 80 -1.55 -2.06 17.15
C GLY A 80 -2.06 -0.79 16.48
N ALA A 81 -1.72 -0.58 15.20
CA ALA A 81 -2.19 0.54 14.40
C ALA A 81 -3.73 0.57 14.28
N ALA A 82 -4.35 -0.59 14.05
CA ALA A 82 -5.81 -0.70 14.00
C ALA A 82 -6.46 -0.35 15.35
N VAL A 83 -5.89 -0.83 16.47
CA VAL A 83 -6.36 -0.49 17.82
C VAL A 83 -6.22 1.01 18.09
N LEU A 84 -5.12 1.64 17.68
CA LEU A 84 -4.94 3.08 17.81
C LEU A 84 -5.93 3.87 16.96
N LEU A 85 -6.22 3.44 15.73
CA LEU A 85 -7.25 4.07 14.89
C LEU A 85 -8.63 3.97 15.54
N VAL A 86 -8.98 2.82 16.13
CA VAL A 86 -10.22 2.65 16.88
C VAL A 86 -10.24 3.54 18.12
N LEU A 87 -9.15 3.61 18.89
CA LEU A 87 -9.06 4.48 20.07
C LEU A 87 -9.19 5.96 19.71
N LEU A 88 -8.51 6.39 18.66
CA LEU A 88 -8.53 7.78 18.18
C LEU A 88 -9.91 8.12 17.59
N GLY A 89 -10.51 7.20 16.84
CA GLY A 89 -11.87 7.31 16.33
C GLY A 89 -12.89 7.40 17.46
N MET A 90 -12.80 6.52 18.45
CA MET A 90 -13.71 6.53 19.60
C MET A 90 -13.58 7.81 20.42
N ARG A 91 -12.35 8.31 20.64
CA ARG A 91 -12.13 9.63 21.27
C ARG A 91 -12.78 10.76 20.48
N ARG A 92 -12.73 10.69 19.14
CA ARG A 92 -13.32 11.71 18.25
C ARG A 92 -14.84 11.75 18.33
N PHE A 93 -15.51 10.60 18.48
CA PHE A 93 -16.98 10.52 18.48
C PHE A 93 -17.60 10.59 19.88
N LEU A 94 -16.98 10.01 20.91
CA LEU A 94 -17.52 9.95 22.27
C LEU A 94 -16.85 11.00 23.19
N HIS A 95 -16.84 12.27 22.78
CA HIS A 95 -16.21 13.37 23.52
C HIS A 95 -16.21 13.15 25.06
N ASN A 96 -15.01 12.93 25.60
CA ASN A 96 -14.68 12.90 27.02
C ASN A 96 -14.94 11.60 27.83
N THR A 97 -15.20 10.45 27.21
CA THR A 97 -15.34 9.17 27.96
C THR A 97 -14.04 8.39 28.14
N LEU A 98 -13.03 8.63 27.29
CA LEU A 98 -11.76 7.90 27.33
C LEU A 98 -10.70 8.66 28.14
N PRO A 99 -10.03 8.00 29.11
CA PRO A 99 -9.00 8.66 29.89
C PRO A 99 -7.70 8.83 29.09
N GLU A 100 -7.02 9.96 29.31
CA GLU A 100 -5.81 10.34 28.54
C GLU A 100 -4.66 9.35 28.69
N TRP A 101 -4.51 8.72 29.86
CA TRP A 101 -3.46 7.72 30.10
C TRP A 101 -3.58 6.50 29.18
N LEU A 102 -4.80 6.13 28.78
CA LEU A 102 -5.04 5.00 27.88
C LEU A 102 -4.57 5.34 26.45
N LEU A 103 -4.80 6.58 26.02
CA LEU A 103 -4.34 7.06 24.71
C LEU A 103 -2.82 7.16 24.66
N ILE A 104 -2.21 7.75 25.69
CA ILE A 104 -0.75 7.88 25.82
C ILE A 104 -0.12 6.48 25.89
N GLY A 105 -0.73 5.56 26.64
CA GLY A 105 -0.31 4.17 26.71
C GLY A 105 -0.41 3.45 25.37
N GLY A 106 -1.48 3.66 24.61
CA GLY A 106 -1.64 3.12 23.26
C GLY A 106 -0.57 3.63 22.29
N ILE A 107 -0.29 4.94 22.31
CA ILE A 107 0.75 5.55 21.46
C ILE A 107 2.14 5.05 21.84
N ALA A 108 2.43 4.93 23.14
CA ALA A 108 3.71 4.42 23.62
C ALA A 108 3.90 2.93 23.26
N LEU A 109 2.85 2.13 23.35
CA LEU A 109 2.87 0.72 22.95
C LEU A 109 3.07 0.59 21.43
N GLU A 110 2.40 1.41 20.63
CA GLU A 110 2.60 1.41 19.18
C GLU A 110 4.03 1.79 18.80
N ALA A 111 4.60 2.83 19.43
CA ALA A 111 5.98 3.22 19.20
C ALA A 111 6.96 2.09 19.52
N LEU A 112 6.69 1.31 20.57
CA LEU A 112 7.48 0.13 20.93
C LEU A 112 7.34 -1.01 19.91
N LEU A 113 6.13 -1.25 19.39
CA LEU A 113 5.89 -2.25 18.34
C LEU A 113 6.59 -1.85 17.03
N LEU A 114 6.50 -0.59 16.63
CA LEU A 114 7.19 -0.08 15.45
C LEU A 114 8.71 -0.17 15.61
N LEU A 115 9.24 0.16 16.79
CA LEU A 115 10.66 -0.01 17.09
C LEU A 115 11.06 -1.48 16.97
N ALA A 116 10.26 -2.41 17.49
CA ALA A 116 10.50 -3.84 17.34
C ALA A 116 10.49 -4.27 15.87
N LEU A 117 9.57 -3.77 15.06
CA LEU A 117 9.51 -4.04 13.62
C LEU A 117 10.78 -3.54 12.91
N VAL A 118 11.19 -2.31 13.18
CA VAL A 118 12.43 -1.73 12.62
C VAL A 118 13.64 -2.60 12.98
N VAL A 119 13.75 -3.00 14.24
CA VAL A 119 14.82 -3.90 14.69
C VAL A 119 14.77 -5.23 13.93
N THR A 120 13.60 -5.84 13.73
CA THR A 120 13.52 -7.09 12.94
C THR A 120 13.86 -6.90 11.46
N LEU A 121 13.59 -5.73 10.90
CA LEU A 121 13.86 -5.42 9.49
C LEU A 121 15.35 -5.15 9.25
N LEU A 122 16.05 -4.54 10.20
CA LEU A 122 17.50 -4.29 10.13
C LEU A 122 18.34 -5.58 10.04
N PHE A 123 17.79 -6.71 10.51
CA PHE A 123 18.41 -8.03 10.44
C PHE A 123 17.65 -8.97 9.51
N ALA A 124 16.83 -8.43 8.61
CA ALA A 124 16.28 -9.21 7.51
C ALA A 124 17.44 -9.68 6.61
N PRO A 125 17.57 -10.99 6.34
CA PRO A 125 18.60 -11.49 5.43
C PRO A 125 18.42 -10.82 4.08
N THR A 126 19.51 -10.28 3.51
CA THR A 126 19.53 -9.75 2.14
C THR A 126 19.37 -10.84 1.06
N GLU A 127 19.22 -12.11 1.47
CA GLU A 127 19.10 -13.27 0.57
C GLU A 127 17.72 -13.46 -0.07
N SER A 128 16.71 -12.66 0.28
CA SER A 128 15.51 -12.53 -0.56
C SER A 128 15.72 -11.51 -1.67
N ALA A 129 16.88 -11.52 -2.32
CA ALA A 129 16.92 -11.12 -3.72
C ALA A 129 16.08 -12.17 -4.45
N PRO A 130 14.91 -11.82 -5.05
CA PRO A 130 14.25 -12.75 -5.92
C PRO A 130 15.30 -13.24 -6.92
N SER A 131 15.39 -14.56 -7.11
CA SER A 131 16.12 -15.15 -8.23
C SER A 131 15.95 -14.22 -9.42
N SER A 132 17.06 -13.67 -9.92
CA SER A 132 17.09 -12.63 -10.96
C SER A 132 15.85 -12.74 -11.84
N PRO A 133 14.97 -11.72 -11.84
CA PRO A 133 13.63 -11.82 -12.40
C PRO A 133 13.76 -12.45 -13.78
N SER A 134 12.95 -13.47 -14.03
CA SER A 134 13.03 -14.20 -15.30
C SER A 134 12.91 -13.19 -16.45
N ASP A 135 13.60 -13.42 -17.56
CA ASP A 135 13.52 -12.52 -18.73
C ASP A 135 12.06 -12.25 -19.16
N GLU A 136 11.15 -13.19 -18.86
CA GLU A 136 9.71 -13.07 -19.09
C GLU A 136 9.05 -12.04 -18.14
N GLU A 137 9.36 -12.07 -16.83
CA GLU A 137 8.88 -11.07 -15.86
C GLU A 137 9.43 -9.68 -16.17
N LEU A 138 10.70 -9.57 -16.57
CA LEU A 138 11.29 -8.30 -17.00
C LEU A 138 10.60 -7.75 -18.26
N ARG A 139 10.31 -8.60 -19.24
CA ARG A 139 9.55 -8.20 -20.44
C ARG A 139 8.14 -7.77 -20.12
N TRP A 140 7.46 -8.48 -19.21
CA TRP A 140 6.13 -8.11 -18.74
C TRP A 140 6.14 -6.75 -18.03
N LEU A 141 7.08 -6.52 -17.11
CA LEU A 141 7.24 -5.25 -16.40
C LEU A 141 7.59 -4.08 -17.35
N LEU A 142 8.43 -4.32 -18.36
CA LEU A 142 8.76 -3.33 -19.39
C LEU A 142 7.55 -3.01 -20.27
N SER A 143 6.73 -4.01 -20.59
CA SER A 143 5.48 -3.82 -21.33
C SER A 143 4.47 -3.00 -20.51
N ASP A 144 4.30 -3.32 -19.23
CA ASP A 144 3.39 -2.63 -18.31
C ASP A 144 3.84 -1.17 -18.07
N LEU A 145 5.14 -0.94 -17.92
CA LEU A 145 5.70 0.42 -17.84
C LEU A 145 5.51 1.22 -19.12
N ASN A 146 5.62 0.58 -20.28
CA ASN A 146 5.38 1.25 -21.56
C ASN A 146 3.90 1.59 -21.75
N GLU A 147 2.98 0.72 -21.34
CA GLU A 147 1.55 1.00 -21.32
C GLU A 147 1.21 2.14 -20.34
N LEU A 148 1.83 2.13 -19.15
CA LEU A 148 1.68 3.21 -18.17
C LEU A 148 2.21 4.54 -18.71
N ALA A 149 3.36 4.55 -19.39
CA ALA A 149 3.91 5.74 -20.03
C ALA A 149 2.98 6.30 -21.12
N GLN A 150 2.44 5.45 -21.98
CA GLN A 150 1.46 5.85 -23.00
C GLN A 150 0.17 6.41 -22.38
N SER A 151 -0.27 5.83 -21.26
CA SER A 151 -1.44 6.34 -20.52
C SER A 151 -1.18 7.72 -19.92
N TYR A 152 0.05 7.98 -19.48
CA TYR A 152 0.47 9.24 -18.87
C TYR A 152 0.51 10.39 -19.88
N ASP A 153 0.98 10.13 -21.11
CA ASP A 153 0.93 11.12 -22.20
C ASP A 153 -0.51 11.54 -22.53
N GLY A 154 -1.44 10.58 -22.52
CA GLY A 154 -2.87 10.86 -22.71
C GLY A 154 -3.51 11.66 -21.57
N LEU A 155 -2.97 11.58 -20.35
CA LEU A 155 -3.38 12.40 -19.21
C LEU A 155 -2.78 13.81 -19.30
N LEU A 156 -1.50 13.93 -19.69
CA LEU A 156 -0.84 15.22 -19.89
C LEU A 156 -1.55 16.05 -20.96
N GLN A 157 -1.91 15.46 -22.10
CA GLN A 157 -2.67 16.16 -23.15
C GLN A 157 -4.09 16.58 -22.72
N ARG A 158 -4.69 15.88 -21.74
CA ARG A 158 -5.98 16.26 -21.17
C ARG A 158 -5.83 17.39 -20.15
N TRP A 159 -4.74 17.39 -19.39
CA TRP A 159 -4.35 18.48 -18.48
C TRP A 159 -3.97 19.76 -19.23
N ASP A 160 -3.28 19.66 -20.35
CA ASP A 160 -2.91 20.84 -21.15
C ASP A 160 -4.17 21.53 -21.69
N ARG A 161 -5.12 20.74 -22.18
CA ARG A 161 -6.45 21.24 -22.61
C ARG A 161 -7.28 21.83 -21.46
N SER A 162 -7.14 21.33 -20.22
CA SER A 162 -7.83 21.95 -19.08
C SER A 162 -7.16 23.26 -18.67
N LEU A 163 -5.84 23.35 -18.79
CA LEU A 163 -5.07 24.57 -18.56
C LEU A 163 -5.41 25.65 -19.58
N GLU A 164 -5.51 25.31 -20.87
CA GLU A 164 -5.97 26.21 -21.93
C GLU A 164 -7.37 26.77 -21.63
N ARG A 165 -8.29 25.92 -21.14
CA ARG A 165 -9.64 26.37 -20.72
C ARG A 165 -9.61 27.30 -19.51
N LEU A 166 -8.67 27.10 -18.57
CA LEU A 166 -8.47 28.01 -17.43
C LEU A 166 -7.84 29.34 -17.86
N GLN A 167 -6.89 29.33 -18.79
CA GLN A 167 -6.34 30.56 -19.37
C GLN A 167 -7.39 31.35 -20.16
N GLN A 168 -8.34 30.66 -20.82
CA GLN A 168 -9.50 31.32 -21.41
C GLN A 168 -10.34 32.04 -20.35
N LEU A 169 -10.48 31.50 -19.13
CA LEU A 169 -11.16 32.19 -18.03
C LEU A 169 -10.38 33.41 -17.50
N GLU A 170 -9.05 33.38 -17.54
CA GLU A 170 -8.20 34.52 -17.18
C GLU A 170 -8.31 35.69 -18.18
N SER A 171 -8.56 35.39 -19.46
CA SER A 171 -8.90 36.44 -20.43
C SER A 171 -10.29 37.06 -20.17
N VAL A 172 -11.22 36.32 -19.54
CA VAL A 172 -12.53 36.85 -19.12
C VAL A 172 -12.40 37.75 -17.89
N THR A 173 -11.49 37.46 -16.95
CA THR A 173 -11.27 38.33 -15.78
C THR A 173 -10.56 39.63 -16.16
N THR A 174 -9.60 39.58 -17.09
CA THR A 174 -8.90 40.79 -17.57
C THR A 174 -9.82 41.70 -18.39
N THR A 175 -10.73 41.13 -19.18
CA THR A 175 -11.76 41.91 -19.88
C THR A 175 -12.78 42.52 -18.91
N LEU A 176 -13.10 41.84 -17.80
CA LEU A 176 -13.91 42.40 -16.70
C LEU A 176 -13.20 43.55 -15.98
N GLU A 177 -11.90 43.47 -15.73
CA GLU A 177 -11.12 44.56 -15.14
C GLU A 177 -11.03 45.78 -16.07
N GLN A 178 -10.84 45.56 -17.37
CA GLN A 178 -10.88 46.63 -18.37
C GLN A 178 -12.26 47.28 -18.42
N LEU A 179 -13.34 46.49 -18.40
CA LEU A 179 -14.71 46.99 -18.31
C LEU A 179 -14.97 47.81 -17.04
N ALA A 180 -14.50 47.34 -15.89
CA ALA A 180 -14.60 48.05 -14.62
C ALA A 180 -13.82 49.38 -14.65
N ALA A 181 -12.68 49.43 -15.34
CA ALA A 181 -11.92 50.66 -15.55
C ALA A 181 -12.65 51.65 -16.47
N THR A 182 -13.24 51.19 -17.57
CA THR A 182 -14.00 52.01 -18.54
C THR A 182 -15.33 52.53 -17.98
N LEU A 183 -16.00 51.73 -17.14
CA LEU A 183 -17.19 52.11 -16.37
C LEU A 183 -16.89 53.20 -15.34
N ARG A 184 -15.67 53.19 -14.78
CA ARG A 184 -15.23 54.18 -13.78
C ARG A 184 -14.89 55.53 -14.39
N SER A 185 -14.64 55.58 -15.71
CA SER A 185 -14.23 56.80 -16.42
C SER A 185 -15.34 57.52 -17.20
N THR A 186 -16.59 56.99 -17.24
CA THR A 186 -17.60 57.53 -18.16
C THR A 186 -19.01 57.59 -17.53
N PRO A 187 -19.63 58.77 -17.37
CA PRO A 187 -21.05 58.89 -17.04
C PRO A 187 -21.87 58.98 -18.34
N VAL A 188 -22.93 58.17 -18.49
CA VAL A 188 -23.94 58.08 -19.59
C VAL A 188 -23.71 56.88 -20.54
N PRO A 189 -24.78 56.10 -20.92
CA PRO A 189 -24.61 54.78 -21.51
C PRO A 189 -24.25 54.91 -22.99
N SER A 190 -23.02 54.55 -23.33
CA SER A 190 -22.58 54.42 -24.71
C SER A 190 -23.13 53.11 -25.30
N THR A 191 -23.35 53.09 -26.61
CA THR A 191 -23.63 51.87 -27.39
C THR A 191 -22.56 50.79 -27.16
N GLU A 192 -21.35 51.18 -26.80
CA GLU A 192 -20.28 50.27 -26.36
C GLU A 192 -20.61 49.50 -25.08
N LEU A 193 -21.38 50.08 -24.14
CA LEU A 193 -21.79 49.38 -22.93
C LEU A 193 -22.78 48.24 -23.23
N ILE A 194 -23.66 48.44 -24.21
CA ILE A 194 -24.63 47.44 -24.65
C ILE A 194 -23.90 46.31 -25.40
N GLU A 195 -22.94 46.65 -26.25
CA GLU A 195 -22.12 45.67 -26.96
C GLU A 195 -21.23 44.87 -26.01
N ALA A 196 -20.68 45.52 -24.98
CA ALA A 196 -19.88 44.87 -23.95
C ALA A 196 -20.72 44.00 -23.01
N LEU A 197 -21.94 44.40 -22.66
CA LEU A 197 -22.90 43.56 -21.93
C LEU A 197 -23.32 42.35 -22.77
N ARG A 198 -23.47 42.52 -24.09
CA ARG A 198 -23.82 41.44 -25.01
C ARG A 198 -22.67 40.44 -25.17
N SER A 199 -21.43 40.92 -25.32
CA SER A 199 -20.25 40.06 -25.36
C SER A 199 -20.01 39.36 -24.03
N LEU A 200 -20.27 40.02 -22.90
CA LEU A 200 -20.22 39.39 -21.58
C LEU A 200 -21.30 38.31 -21.43
N THR A 201 -22.52 38.58 -21.89
CA THR A 201 -23.62 37.61 -21.86
C THR A 201 -23.28 36.38 -22.70
N ASP A 202 -22.70 36.58 -23.89
CA ASP A 202 -22.24 35.49 -24.75
C ASP A 202 -21.07 34.72 -24.12
N ALA A 203 -20.12 35.40 -23.49
CA ALA A 203 -19.00 34.76 -22.79
C ALA A 203 -19.47 33.95 -21.58
N LEU A 204 -20.46 34.47 -20.83
CA LEU A 204 -21.07 33.79 -19.70
C LEU A 204 -21.87 32.57 -20.16
N HIS A 205 -22.57 32.68 -21.30
CA HIS A 205 -23.30 31.56 -21.88
C HIS A 205 -22.37 30.42 -22.32
N ARG A 206 -21.24 30.76 -22.98
CA ARG A 206 -20.22 29.78 -23.36
C ARG A 206 -19.55 29.13 -22.14
N THR A 207 -19.32 29.88 -21.06
CA THR A 207 -18.85 29.33 -19.79
C THR A 207 -19.84 28.35 -19.19
N HIS A 208 -21.12 28.70 -19.19
CA HIS A 208 -22.17 27.84 -18.66
C HIS A 208 -22.30 26.55 -19.48
N GLU A 209 -22.23 26.65 -20.81
CA GLU A 209 -22.19 25.47 -21.70
C GLU A 209 -20.96 24.61 -21.45
N GLY A 210 -19.78 25.21 -21.31
CA GLY A 210 -18.55 24.48 -20.98
C GLY A 210 -18.61 23.77 -19.62
N MET A 211 -19.23 24.39 -18.62
CA MET A 211 -19.48 23.76 -17.31
C MET A 211 -20.49 22.62 -17.42
N ALA A 212 -21.58 22.78 -18.18
CA ALA A 212 -22.55 21.71 -18.42
C ALA A 212 -21.92 20.51 -19.13
N GLU A 213 -21.02 20.76 -20.08
CA GLU A 213 -20.29 19.73 -20.80
C GLU A 213 -19.28 19.00 -19.88
N LEU A 214 -18.60 19.73 -18.99
CA LEU A 214 -17.74 19.15 -17.95
C LEU A 214 -18.51 18.29 -16.96
N VAL A 215 -19.69 18.73 -16.52
CA VAL A 215 -20.57 17.95 -15.64
C VAL A 215 -21.00 16.65 -16.33
N GLN A 216 -21.40 16.71 -17.60
CA GLN A 216 -21.72 15.50 -18.37
C GLN A 216 -20.51 14.56 -18.54
N GLN A 217 -19.31 15.10 -18.75
CA GLN A 217 -18.09 14.29 -18.85
C GLN A 217 -17.74 13.60 -17.52
N LEU A 218 -17.90 14.31 -16.39
CA LEU A 218 -17.74 13.76 -15.04
C LEU A 218 -18.75 12.65 -14.76
N GLU A 219 -20.01 12.84 -15.15
CA GLU A 219 -21.06 11.86 -14.95
C GLU A 219 -20.81 10.59 -15.78
N ARG A 220 -20.32 10.74 -17.02
CA ARG A 220 -19.88 9.61 -17.85
C ARG A 220 -18.71 8.86 -17.25
N LEU A 221 -17.71 9.56 -16.70
CA LEU A 221 -16.58 8.92 -16.02
C LEU A 221 -17.02 8.13 -14.79
N ASN A 222 -17.91 8.70 -13.99
CA ASN A 222 -18.44 8.05 -12.80
C ASN A 222 -19.23 6.78 -13.19
N GLN A 223 -20.05 6.84 -14.24
CA GLN A 223 -20.75 5.66 -14.77
C GLN A 223 -19.81 4.59 -15.34
N GLN A 224 -18.70 4.98 -15.98
CA GLN A 224 -17.69 4.03 -16.47
C GLN A 224 -16.96 3.33 -15.32
N GLN A 225 -16.50 4.08 -14.31
CA GLN A 225 -15.87 3.51 -13.12
C GLN A 225 -16.81 2.59 -12.35
N LEU A 226 -18.09 2.98 -12.23
CA LEU A 226 -19.10 2.13 -11.60
C LEU A 226 -19.33 0.84 -12.40
N ARG A 227 -19.36 0.90 -13.74
CA ARG A 227 -19.49 -0.30 -14.58
C ARG A 227 -18.29 -1.23 -14.44
N GLU A 228 -17.07 -0.71 -14.39
CA GLU A 228 -15.88 -1.53 -14.17
C GLU A 228 -15.88 -2.20 -12.80
N LEU A 229 -16.25 -1.47 -11.74
CA LEU A 229 -16.38 -2.03 -10.39
C LEU A 229 -17.46 -3.12 -10.34
N VAL A 230 -18.62 -2.86 -10.94
CA VAL A 230 -19.71 -3.85 -11.02
C VAL A 230 -19.30 -5.06 -11.84
N GLN A 231 -18.61 -4.89 -12.97
CA GLN A 231 -18.12 -6.02 -13.76
C GLN A 231 -17.11 -6.87 -12.99
N ARG A 232 -16.17 -6.25 -12.28
CA ARG A 232 -15.21 -6.98 -11.42
C ARG A 232 -15.91 -7.75 -10.31
N GLU A 233 -16.89 -7.14 -9.66
CA GLU A 233 -17.63 -7.78 -8.57
C GLU A 233 -18.52 -8.92 -9.08
N VAL A 234 -19.21 -8.72 -10.21
CA VAL A 234 -19.99 -9.77 -10.87
C VAL A 234 -19.11 -10.94 -11.30
N HIS A 235 -17.92 -10.66 -11.85
CA HIS A 235 -16.96 -11.69 -12.23
C HIS A 235 -16.51 -12.52 -11.03
N ARG A 236 -16.15 -11.85 -9.92
CA ARG A 236 -15.77 -12.48 -8.66
C ARG A 236 -16.86 -13.38 -8.09
N VAL A 237 -18.10 -12.90 -8.08
CA VAL A 237 -19.26 -13.69 -7.59
C VAL A 237 -19.53 -14.89 -8.51
N LEU A 238 -19.40 -14.73 -9.83
CA LEU A 238 -19.54 -15.85 -10.77
C LEU A 238 -18.47 -16.92 -10.55
N GLU A 239 -17.20 -16.51 -10.37
CA GLU A 239 -16.10 -17.44 -10.09
C GLU A 239 -16.33 -18.21 -8.79
N GLU A 240 -16.78 -17.52 -7.73
CA GLU A 240 -17.08 -18.13 -6.45
C GLU A 240 -18.24 -19.14 -6.54
N LEU A 241 -19.30 -18.81 -7.27
CA LEU A 241 -20.43 -19.71 -7.50
C LEU A 241 -20.05 -20.93 -8.37
N ILE A 242 -19.20 -20.74 -9.39
CA ILE A 242 -18.70 -21.83 -10.22
C ILE A 242 -17.80 -22.75 -9.39
N ALA A 243 -16.89 -22.19 -8.58
CA ALA A 243 -16.03 -22.95 -7.68
C ALA A 243 -16.84 -23.76 -6.64
N GLN A 244 -17.87 -23.14 -6.06
CA GLN A 244 -18.75 -23.79 -5.09
C GLN A 244 -19.58 -24.91 -5.73
N ARG A 245 -20.04 -24.72 -6.98
CA ARG A 245 -20.79 -25.74 -7.71
C ARG A 245 -19.92 -26.95 -8.10
N LEU A 246 -18.68 -26.72 -8.53
CA LEU A 246 -17.72 -27.78 -8.83
C LEU A 246 -17.41 -28.62 -7.57
N GLN A 247 -17.23 -27.99 -6.41
CA GLN A 247 -17.05 -28.70 -5.14
C GLN A 247 -18.28 -29.50 -4.71
N SER A 248 -19.49 -29.02 -5.03
CA SER A 248 -20.73 -29.74 -4.71
C SER A 248 -21.01 -30.95 -5.61
N ASP A 249 -20.51 -30.93 -6.87
CA ASP A 249 -20.66 -32.05 -7.81
C ASP A 249 -19.62 -33.16 -7.57
N GLU A 250 -18.51 -32.83 -6.89
CA GLU A 250 -17.46 -33.79 -6.50
C GLU A 250 -17.79 -34.58 -5.21
N SER A 251 -18.88 -34.24 -4.51
CA SER A 251 -19.28 -34.89 -3.26
C SER A 251 -20.82 -35.02 -3.20
N PRO A 252 -21.45 -36.13 -3.66
CA PRO A 252 -21.16 -37.50 -3.21
C PRO A 252 -21.28 -38.59 -4.31
N ARG A 253 -20.16 -39.29 -4.59
CA ARG A 253 -20.16 -40.61 -5.23
C ARG A 253 -19.35 -41.62 -4.43
N ALA A 254 -19.49 -41.58 -3.09
CA ALA A 254 -19.07 -42.68 -2.22
C ALA A 254 -20.32 -43.51 -1.90
N ALA A 255 -20.41 -44.66 -2.56
CA ALA A 255 -21.49 -45.63 -2.46
C ALA A 255 -21.70 -46.15 -1.02
N PRO A 256 -22.94 -46.45 -0.59
CA PRO A 256 -23.15 -47.45 0.44
C PRO A 256 -22.98 -48.83 -0.20
N SER A 257 -21.94 -49.52 0.24
CA SER A 257 -21.75 -50.96 0.09
C SER A 257 -22.77 -51.71 0.95
N ASP A 258 -23.62 -52.50 0.31
CA ASP A 258 -24.29 -53.68 0.87
C ASP A 258 -23.99 -54.89 -0.03
#